data_AF-A0A948KDT3-F1
#
_entry.id   AF-A0A948KDT3-F1
#
_cell.length_a   1.000
_cell.length_b   1.000
_cell.length_c   1.000
_cell.angle_alpha   90.00
_cell.angle_beta   90.00
_cell.angle_gamma   90.00
#
_symmetry.space_group_name_H-M   'P 1'
#
loop_
_entity.id
_entity.type
_entity.pdbx_description
1 polymer ?
#
loop_
_entity_poly.entity_id
_entity_poly.type
_entity_poly.pdbx_seq_one_letter_code
_entity_poly.pdbx_strand_id
1 'polypeptide(L)' 'MNEKRAREILKDWITPEDELFNLSALVSFHVDSVNPGILIDGLFTEEQMEAILWWMKDKRMK' A
#
# COMPACT_ATOMS: atom_id res chain seq x y z
N MET A 1 1.93 -5.82 -14.02
CA MET A 1 1.57 -4.38 -13.96
C MET A 1 2.78 -3.53 -14.31
N ASN A 2 2.62 -2.24 -14.60
CA ASN A 2 3.71 -1.27 -14.78
C ASN A 2 3.46 -0.03 -13.91
N GLU A 3 4.46 0.86 -13.79
CA GLU A 3 4.38 2.03 -12.91
C GLU A 3 3.20 2.94 -13.24
N LYS A 4 2.97 3.21 -14.54
CA LYS A 4 1.84 4.02 -15.00
C LYS A 4 0.51 3.45 -14.51
N ARG A 5 0.30 2.14 -14.67
CA ARG A 5 -0.93 1.47 -14.25
C ARG A 5 -1.09 1.44 -12.73
N ALA A 6 0.00 1.22 -11.99
CA ALA A 6 -0.02 1.25 -10.53
C ALA A 6 -0.42 2.64 -10.00
N ARG A 7 0.12 3.72 -10.59
CA ARG A 7 -0.26 5.11 -10.26
C ARG A 7 -1.70 5.45 -10.63
N GLU A 8 -2.26 4.88 -11.70
CA GLU A 8 -3.69 5.05 -12.02
C GLU A 8 -4.62 4.41 -10.98
N ILE A 9 -4.24 3.23 -10.47
CA ILE A 9 -5.02 2.46 -9.49
C ILE A 9 -4.88 3.06 -8.08
N LEU A 10 -3.64 3.35 -7.67
CA LEU A 10 -3.30 3.79 -6.32
C LEU A 10 -3.34 5.32 -6.17
N LYS A 11 -3.33 6.06 -7.28
CA LYS A 11 -3.52 7.53 -7.34
C LYS A 11 -2.61 8.26 -6.36
N ASP A 12 -3.22 9.00 -5.44
CA ASP A 12 -2.61 9.81 -4.40
C ASP A 12 -1.95 8.98 -3.29
N TRP A 13 -2.12 7.65 -3.30
CA TRP A 13 -1.44 6.79 -2.34
C TRP A 13 0.04 6.62 -2.65
N ILE A 14 0.47 6.87 -3.89
CA ILE A 14 1.88 6.94 -4.23
C ILE A 14 2.29 8.40 -4.21
N THR A 15 3.13 8.77 -3.24
CA THR A 15 3.65 10.13 -3.12
C THR A 15 4.61 10.46 -4.27
N PRO A 16 4.91 11.75 -4.52
CA PRO A 16 5.96 12.15 -5.46
C PRO A 16 7.33 11.53 -5.14
N GLU A 17 7.58 11.18 -3.88
CA GLU A 17 8.80 10.53 -3.39
C GLU A 17 8.79 9.00 -3.54
N ASP A 18 7.81 8.44 -4.26
CA ASP A 18 7.59 6.99 -4.46
C ASP A 18 7.20 6.21 -3.20
N GLU A 19 6.81 6.89 -2.13
CA GLU A 19 6.32 6.25 -0.91
C GLU A 19 4.84 5.85 -1.08
N LEU A 20 4.48 4.69 -0.52
CA LEU A 20 3.10 4.21 -0.55
C LEU A 20 2.43 4.51 0.79
N PHE A 21 1.42 5.40 0.79
CA PHE A 21 0.73 5.88 1.98
C PHE A 21 -0.77 6.13 1.71
N ASN A 22 -1.66 5.55 2.50
CA ASN A 22 -3.11 5.74 2.37
C ASN A 22 -3.75 5.95 3.77
N LEU A 23 -4.50 7.05 3.93
CA LEU A 23 -5.16 7.43 5.18
C LEU A 23 -6.61 6.93 5.34
N SER A 24 -7.27 6.43 4.28
CA SER A 24 -8.74 6.41 4.20
C SER A 24 -9.44 5.12 4.67
N ALA A 25 -8.78 4.13 5.26
CA ALA A 25 -9.47 2.91 5.72
C ALA A 25 -8.68 2.14 6.81
N LEU A 26 -8.74 2.61 8.06
CA LEU A 26 -7.95 2.02 9.15
C LEU A 26 -8.82 1.65 10.38
N VAL A 27 -8.82 0.36 10.72
CA VAL A 27 -8.95 -0.11 12.11
C VAL A 27 -7.60 -0.72 12.49
N SER A 28 -6.90 -0.09 13.43
CA SER A 28 -5.65 -0.64 13.97
C SER A 28 -5.91 -1.40 15.28
N PHE A 29 -5.30 -2.57 15.43
CA PHE A 29 -5.16 -3.24 16.71
C PHE A 29 -3.67 -3.34 17.03
N HIS A 30 -3.25 -2.65 18.09
CA HIS A 30 -1.86 -2.63 18.53
C HIS A 30 -1.67 -3.68 19.63
N VAL A 31 -0.68 -4.55 19.47
CA VAL A 31 -0.31 -5.59 20.46
C VAL A 31 1.05 -5.28 21.10
N ASP A 32 1.33 -3.97 21.29
CA ASP A 32 2.51 -3.35 21.93
C ASP A 32 3.47 -2.59 20.99
N SER A 33 4.19 -1.63 21.59
CA SER A 33 4.83 -0.45 20.98
C SER A 33 6.08 -0.68 20.12
N VAL A 34 6.41 -1.92 19.75
CA VAL A 34 7.76 -2.25 19.21
C VAL A 34 7.76 -3.06 17.91
N ASN A 35 6.66 -3.67 17.42
CA ASN A 35 6.73 -4.51 16.20
C ASN A 35 5.38 -4.64 15.43
N PRO A 36 5.41 -5.11 14.17
CA PRO A 36 4.65 -4.57 13.05
C PRO A 36 3.16 -4.95 13.12
N GLY A 37 2.30 -3.94 13.00
CA GLY A 37 0.87 -4.18 12.89
C GLY A 37 0.56 -5.01 11.64
N ILE A 38 -0.30 -6.02 11.80
CA ILE A 38 -1.00 -6.61 10.67
C ILE A 38 -2.12 -5.62 10.33
N LEU A 39 -1.93 -4.84 9.27
CA LEU A 39 -3.03 -4.10 8.66
C LEU A 39 -3.87 -5.06 7.85
N ILE A 40 -5.13 -5.21 8.23
CA ILE A 40 -6.14 -5.81 7.38
C ILE A 40 -7.09 -4.70 7.01
N ASP A 41 -6.89 -4.14 5.82
CA ASP A 41 -7.86 -3.23 5.25
C ASP A 41 -9.05 -4.04 4.70
N GLY A 42 -10.25 -3.62 5.07
CA GLY A 42 -11.49 -4.28 4.67
C GLY A 42 -12.10 -3.75 3.37
N LEU A 43 -11.46 -2.80 2.68
CA LEU A 43 -12.07 -2.10 1.54
C LEU A 43 -11.21 -2.05 0.26
N PHE A 44 -10.01 -2.63 0.23
CA PHE A 44 -9.24 -2.75 -1.01
C PHE A 44 -9.88 -3.73 -1.99
N THR A 45 -9.99 -3.31 -3.24
CA THR A 45 -10.30 -4.21 -4.35
C THR A 45 -9.13 -5.14 -4.63
N GLU A 46 -9.38 -6.28 -5.27
CA GLU A 46 -8.33 -7.20 -5.74
C GLU A 46 -7.29 -6.46 -6.59
N GLU A 47 -7.73 -5.56 -7.48
CA GLU A 47 -6.83 -4.76 -8.34
C GLU A 47 -5.95 -3.80 -7.52
N GLN A 48 -6.48 -3.21 -6.44
CA GLN A 48 -5.68 -2.40 -5.51
C GLN A 48 -4.64 -3.25 -4.79
N MET A 49 -5.01 -4.45 -4.34
CA MET A 49 -4.08 -5.39 -3.69
C MET A 49 -2.96 -5.83 -4.63
N GLU A 50 -3.27 -6.12 -5.89
CA GLU A 50 -2.27 -6.44 -6.91
C GLU A 50 -1.30 -5.27 -7.16
N ALA A 51 -1.83 -4.05 -7.24
CA ALA A 51 -1.01 -2.85 -7.43
C ALA A 51 -0.08 -2.59 -6.25
N ILE A 52 -0.57 -2.74 -5.01
CA ILE A 52 0.22 -2.63 -3.78
C ILE A 52 1.36 -3.67 -3.80
N LEU A 53 1.04 -4.94 -4.06
CA LEU A 53 2.01 -6.03 -4.10
C LEU A 53 3.07 -5.81 -5.17
N TRP A 54 2.68 -5.31 -6.35
CA TRP A 54 3.61 -4.98 -7.41
C TRP A 54 4.57 -3.84 -7.00
N TRP A 55 4.03 -2.74 -6.46
CA TRP A 55 4.82 -1.58 -6.02
C TRP A 55 5.86 -1.97 -4.96
N MET A 56 5.44 -2.76 -3.97
CA MET A 56 6.32 -3.22 -2.89
C MET A 56 7.43 -4.15 -3.39
N LYS A 57 7.17 -5.01 -4.38
CA LYS A 57 8.19 -5.92 -4.93
C LYS A 57 9.23 -5.18 -5.76
N ASP A 58 8.82 -4.19 -6.56
CA ASP A 58 9.73 -3.41 -7.41
C ASP A 58 10.64 -2.48 -6.60
N LYS A 59 10.07 -1.78 -5.61
CA LYS A 59 10.83 -0.82 -4.78
C LYS A 59 11.70 -1.46 -3.70
N ARG A 60 11.45 -2.72 -3.31
CA ARG A 60 12.33 -3.49 -2.39
C ARG A 60 13.60 -4.06 -3.06
N MET A 61 13.74 -3.96 -4.38
CA MET A 61 14.91 -4.46 -5.12
C MET A 61 15.83 -3.34 -5.67
N LYS A 62 15.71 -2.13 -5.15
CA LYS A 62 16.69 -1.06 -5.29
C LYS A 62 17.38 -0.81 -3.95
#